data_AF-A0A0K2JFF6-F1
#
_entry.id   AF-A0A0K2JFF6-F1
#
_cell.length_a   1.000
_cell.length_b   1.000
_cell.length_c   1.000
_cell.angle_alpha   90.00
_cell.angle_beta   90.00
_cell.angle_gamma   90.00
#
_symmetry.space_group_name_H-M   'P 1'
#
loop_
_entity.id
_entity.type
_entity.pdbx_description
1 polymer ?
#
loop_
_entity_poly.entity_id
_entity_poly.type
_entity_poly.pdbx_seq_one_letter_code
_entity_poly.pdbx_strand_id
1 'polypeptide(L)'
;MIKVGIDPSGTGTTAIVVYEDNKVIRKIEIIYNNWLKQLKFIIDVFSEFRYKNSYEISIENCLPTNANGSKDRDDLLRLVGALEIKLNDLQLEINWVSPRHTKSVVKNMENLSKYQKITAVYEKDNSLTYEYSKSWFYNNEKISNHLRDAIIIANYEN
;
A
#
# COMPACT_ATOMS: atom_id res chain seq x y z
N MET A 1 6.44 14.95 -8.82
CA MET A 1 5.13 14.25 -8.79
C MET A 1 4.95 13.55 -7.47
N ILE A 2 3.77 13.62 -6.86
CA ILE A 2 3.45 12.85 -5.65
C ILE A 2 2.84 11.51 -6.03
N LYS A 3 3.32 10.42 -5.44
CA LYS A 3 2.65 9.11 -5.52
C LYS A 3 2.29 8.63 -4.13
N VAL A 4 1.07 8.15 -3.95
CA VAL A 4 0.60 7.59 -2.68
C VAL A 4 0.21 6.15 -2.90
N GLY A 5 0.76 5.24 -2.10
CA GLY A 5 0.34 3.84 -2.06
C GLY A 5 -0.30 3.52 -0.72
N ILE A 6 -1.43 2.83 -0.77
CA ILE A 6 -2.19 2.42 0.42
C ILE A 6 -2.48 0.93 0.39
N ASP A 7 -2.04 0.23 1.44
CA ASP A 7 -2.46 -1.13 1.78
C ASP A 7 -3.53 -1.07 2.89
N PRO A 8 -4.83 -1.16 2.57
CA PRO A 8 -5.93 -1.00 3.52
C PRO A 8 -6.24 -2.30 4.28
N SER A 9 -6.63 -2.20 5.55
CA SER A 9 -6.98 -3.38 6.36
C SER A 9 -8.35 -3.29 7.07
N GLY A 10 -8.83 -2.11 7.46
CA GLY A 10 -10.14 -1.94 8.10
C GLY A 10 -10.18 -2.33 9.59
N THR A 11 -9.45 -3.36 10.01
CA THR A 11 -9.38 -3.83 11.41
C THR A 11 -7.95 -4.14 11.91
N GLY A 12 -6.98 -4.22 11.00
CA GLY A 12 -5.56 -4.41 11.31
C GLY A 12 -4.73 -3.18 11.02
N THR A 13 -3.56 -3.39 10.40
CA THR A 13 -2.64 -2.32 10.04
C THR A 13 -2.95 -1.80 8.64
N THR A 14 -3.17 -0.51 8.50
CA THR A 14 -3.12 0.16 7.20
C THR A 14 -1.79 0.85 7.03
N ALA A 15 -1.09 0.52 5.95
CA ALA A 15 0.14 1.20 5.59
C ALA A 15 -0.11 2.23 4.49
N ILE A 16 0.53 3.39 4.64
CA ILE A 16 0.53 4.47 3.66
C ILE A 16 1.97 4.88 3.43
N VAL A 17 2.35 5.01 2.16
CA VAL A 17 3.62 5.59 1.76
C VAL A 17 3.36 6.75 0.81
N VAL A 18 4.12 7.82 1.01
CA VAL A 18 4.11 8.99 0.14
C VAL A 18 5.47 9.14 -0.51
N TYR A 19 5.48 9.19 -1.83
CA TYR A 19 6.62 9.54 -2.65
C TYR A 19 6.55 10.99 -3.08
N GLU A 20 7.71 11.61 -3.16
CA GLU A 20 7.93 12.83 -3.92
C GLU A 20 9.14 12.59 -4.84
N ASP A 21 8.93 12.77 -6.15
CA ASP A 21 9.97 12.60 -7.17
C ASP A 21 10.71 11.25 -7.06
N ASN A 22 9.92 10.17 -6.97
CA ASN A 22 10.36 8.78 -6.84
C ASN A 22 11.16 8.47 -5.57
N LYS A 23 11.09 9.31 -4.54
CA LYS A 23 11.66 9.04 -3.22
C LYS A 23 10.58 8.98 -2.16
N VAL A 24 10.60 7.96 -1.30
CA VAL A 24 9.72 7.92 -0.13
C VAL A 24 10.07 9.05 0.82
N ILE A 25 9.13 9.96 1.04
CA ILE A 25 9.24 11.06 2.01
C ILE A 25 8.50 10.76 3.31
N ARG A 26 7.53 9.83 3.29
CA ARG A 26 6.78 9.40 4.48
C ARG A 26 6.41 7.93 4.41
N LYS A 27 6.56 7.25 5.55
CA LYS A 27 6.10 5.88 5.83
C LYS A 27 5.16 5.96 7.04
N ILE A 28 3.93 5.47 6.91
CA ILE A 28 2.92 5.56 7.97
C ILE A 28 2.29 4.17 8.13
N GLU A 29 2.14 3.72 9.38
CA GLU A 29 1.35 2.54 9.72
C GLU A 29 0.30 2.92 10.77
N ILE A 30 -0.95 2.59 10.46
CA ILE A 30 -2.11 2.89 11.29
C ILE A 30 -2.62 1.58 11.88
N ILE A 31 -2.51 1.43 13.19
CA ILE A 31 -2.93 0.21 13.90
C ILE A 31 -4.21 0.51 14.68
N TYR A 32 -5.31 0.73 13.94
CA TYR A 32 -6.63 0.92 14.55
C TYR A 32 -7.54 -0.26 14.23
N ASN A 33 -8.12 -0.88 15.26
CA ASN A 33 -9.18 -1.88 15.06
C ASN A 33 -10.55 -1.21 14.82
N ASN A 34 -10.60 -0.19 13.96
CA ASN A 34 -11.80 0.56 13.64
C ASN A 34 -11.66 1.26 12.28
N TRP A 35 -12.40 0.77 11.29
CA TRP A 35 -12.36 1.28 9.91
C TRP A 35 -12.69 2.77 9.80
N LEU A 36 -13.59 3.31 10.62
CA LEU A 36 -13.96 4.73 10.57
C LEU A 36 -12.81 5.63 11.06
N LYS A 37 -12.03 5.18 12.05
CA LYS A 37 -10.82 5.89 12.48
C LYS A 37 -9.73 5.84 11.41
N GLN A 38 -9.54 4.68 10.76
CA GLN A 38 -8.62 4.56 9.64
C GLN A 38 -9.02 5.49 8.48
N LEU A 39 -10.30 5.50 8.10
CA LEU A 39 -10.83 6.39 7.07
C LEU A 39 -10.51 7.85 7.37
N LYS A 40 -10.85 8.34 8.57
CA LYS A 40 -10.58 9.73 8.97
C LYS A 40 -9.11 10.09 8.81
N PHE A 41 -8.24 9.23 9.32
CA PHE A 41 -6.80 9.44 9.21
C PHE A 41 -6.33 9.49 7.76
N ILE A 42 -6.79 8.57 6.90
CA ILE A 42 -6.41 8.56 5.48
C ILE A 42 -6.86 9.85 4.79
N ILE A 43 -8.08 10.33 5.06
CA ILE A 43 -8.58 11.60 4.51
C ILE A 43 -7.76 12.78 5.01
N ASP A 44 -7.37 12.80 6.29
CA ASP A 44 -6.52 13.85 6.85
C ASP A 44 -5.15 13.88 6.14
N VAL A 45 -4.55 12.71 5.87
CA VAL A 45 -3.30 12.60 5.09
C VAL A 45 -3.48 13.20 3.70
N PHE A 46 -4.58 12.92 2.99
CA PHE A 46 -4.82 13.49 1.66
C PHE A 46 -5.04 15.01 1.69
N SER A 47 -5.64 15.54 2.76
CA SER A 47 -5.86 16.98 2.89
C SER A 47 -4.56 17.79 2.84
N GLU A 48 -3.44 17.21 3.33
CA GLU A 48 -2.11 17.83 3.28
C GLU A 48 -1.57 17.97 1.84
N PHE A 49 -2.02 17.12 0.91
CA PHE A 49 -1.49 17.06 -0.46
C PHE A 49 -2.42 17.70 -1.50
N ARG A 50 -3.63 18.12 -1.10
CA ARG A 50 -4.67 18.65 -1.99
C ARG A 50 -4.24 19.86 -2.85
N TYR A 51 -3.22 20.59 -2.42
CA TYR A 51 -2.73 21.79 -3.12
C TYR A 51 -1.57 21.55 -4.09
N LYS A 52 -1.09 20.30 -4.25
CA LYS A 52 -0.04 19.98 -5.22
C LYS A 52 -0.64 19.69 -6.60
N ASN A 53 0.03 20.19 -7.65
CA ASN A 53 -0.49 20.17 -9.04
C ASN A 53 -0.54 18.77 -9.70
N SER A 54 0.08 17.74 -9.12
CA SER A 54 0.12 16.39 -9.70
C SER A 54 0.32 15.34 -8.61
N TYR A 55 -0.69 14.46 -8.47
CA TYR A 55 -0.69 13.33 -7.57
C TYR A 55 -1.23 12.07 -8.27
N GLU A 56 -0.69 10.92 -7.92
CA GLU A 56 -1.21 9.60 -8.26
C GLU A 56 -1.52 8.87 -6.97
N ILE A 57 -2.73 8.34 -6.84
CA ILE A 57 -3.19 7.66 -5.63
C ILE A 57 -3.53 6.23 -6.02
N SER A 58 -2.78 5.27 -5.48
CA SER A 58 -2.98 3.85 -5.69
C SER A 58 -3.42 3.19 -4.39
N ILE A 59 -4.51 2.43 -4.43
CA ILE A 59 -5.06 1.71 -3.27
C ILE A 59 -5.28 0.25 -3.64
N GLU A 60 -4.85 -0.69 -2.79
CA GLU A 60 -5.16 -2.10 -3.03
C GLU A 60 -6.67 -2.35 -2.91
N ASN A 61 -7.21 -2.96 -3.96
CA ASN A 61 -8.59 -3.39 -4.05
C ASN A 61 -8.75 -4.81 -3.49
N CYS A 62 -8.86 -4.92 -2.16
CA CYS A 62 -8.96 -6.19 -1.45
C CYS A 62 -10.33 -6.90 -1.59
N LEU A 63 -11.25 -6.40 -2.44
CA LEU A 63 -12.58 -6.99 -2.68
C LEU A 63 -12.61 -8.48 -3.09
N PRO A 64 -11.63 -9.06 -3.83
CA PRO A 64 -11.77 -10.41 -4.38
C PRO A 64 -11.26 -11.55 -3.46
N THR A 65 -11.09 -11.35 -2.15
CA THR A 65 -10.71 -12.45 -1.25
C THR A 65 -11.90 -13.36 -0.94
N ASN A 66 -11.95 -14.52 -1.59
CA ASN A 66 -12.88 -15.62 -1.29
C ASN A 66 -12.63 -16.19 0.12
N ALA A 67 -13.34 -15.70 1.13
CA ALA A 67 -13.53 -16.38 2.41
C ALA A 67 -14.76 -15.83 3.17
N ASN A 68 -15.36 -16.70 3.97
CA ASN A 68 -16.62 -16.57 4.72
C ASN A 68 -16.78 -15.26 5.49
N GLY A 69 -18.04 -14.79 5.65
CA GLY A 69 -18.39 -13.54 6.34
C GLY A 69 -17.69 -13.38 7.68
N SER A 70 -16.72 -12.47 7.74
CA SER A 70 -16.03 -12.06 8.95
C SER A 70 -16.15 -10.55 9.10
N LYS A 71 -16.19 -10.09 10.35
CA LYS A 71 -16.24 -8.66 10.68
C LYS A 71 -15.08 -7.87 10.03
N ASP A 72 -13.89 -8.47 9.95
CA ASP A 72 -12.71 -7.85 9.35
C ASP A 72 -12.92 -7.57 7.86
N ARG A 73 -13.54 -8.51 7.14
CA ARG A 73 -13.91 -8.30 5.74
C ARG A 73 -14.92 -7.16 5.61
N ASP A 74 -15.99 -7.17 6.41
CA ASP A 74 -17.03 -6.14 6.34
C ASP A 74 -16.46 -4.75 6.64
N ASP A 75 -15.58 -4.63 7.62
CA ASP A 75 -14.94 -3.37 8.00
C ASP A 75 -13.92 -2.91 6.95
N LEU A 76 -13.20 -3.82 6.28
CA LEU A 76 -12.39 -3.51 5.10
C LEU A 76 -13.25 -3.03 3.91
N LEU A 77 -14.37 -3.71 3.63
CA LEU A 77 -15.31 -3.30 2.58
C LEU A 77 -15.88 -1.90 2.84
N ARG A 78 -16.25 -1.62 4.09
CA ARG A 78 -16.71 -0.30 4.51
C ARG A 78 -15.63 0.76 4.34
N LEU A 79 -14.39 0.46 4.71
CA LEU A 79 -13.26 1.37 4.52
C LEU A 79 -13.07 1.71 3.04
N VAL A 80 -12.95 0.69 2.19
CA VAL A 80 -12.71 0.84 0.74
C VAL A 80 -13.84 1.62 0.07
N GLY A 81 -15.11 1.25 0.33
CA GLY A 81 -16.25 1.96 -0.23
C GLY A 81 -16.40 3.39 0.28
N ALA A 82 -16.11 3.64 1.56
CA ALA A 82 -16.13 5.00 2.09
C ALA A 82 -14.99 5.87 1.55
N LEU A 83 -13.81 5.29 1.31
CA LEU A 83 -12.69 5.96 0.63
C LEU A 83 -13.07 6.35 -0.79
N GLU A 84 -13.66 5.44 -1.56
CA GLU A 84 -14.12 5.71 -2.93
C GLU A 84 -15.07 6.93 -2.96
N ILE A 85 -16.10 6.93 -2.11
CA ILE A 85 -17.06 8.04 -2.03
C ILE A 85 -16.35 9.34 -1.65
N LYS A 86 -15.51 9.33 -0.61
CA LYS A 86 -14.88 10.54 -0.09
C LYS A 86 -13.83 11.14 -1.02
N LEU A 87 -13.09 10.30 -1.72
CA LEU A 87 -12.09 10.76 -2.67
C LEU A 87 -12.74 11.26 -3.96
N ASN A 88 -13.86 10.66 -4.38
CA ASN A 88 -14.72 11.21 -5.44
C ASN A 88 -15.30 12.59 -5.07
N ASP A 89 -15.79 12.78 -3.84
CA ASP A 89 -16.23 14.10 -3.34
C ASP A 89 -15.10 15.15 -3.42
N LEU A 90 -13.86 14.71 -3.23
CA LEU A 90 -12.65 15.55 -3.31
C LEU A 90 -12.11 15.69 -4.74
N GLN A 91 -12.73 15.06 -5.74
CA GLN A 91 -12.30 15.01 -7.14
C GLN A 91 -10.88 14.43 -7.31
N LEU A 92 -10.54 13.44 -6.49
CA LEU A 92 -9.28 12.71 -6.56
C LEU A 92 -9.49 11.38 -7.29
N GLU A 93 -8.75 11.17 -8.39
CA GLU A 93 -8.79 9.88 -9.11
C GLU A 93 -7.97 8.82 -8.36
N ILE A 94 -8.53 7.61 -8.26
CA ILE A 94 -7.89 6.46 -7.60
C ILE A 94 -7.54 5.40 -8.63
N ASN A 95 -6.28 4.96 -8.59
CA ASN A 95 -5.84 3.75 -9.26
C ASN A 95 -6.06 2.53 -8.33
N TRP A 96 -7.08 1.74 -8.63
CA TRP A 96 -7.38 0.52 -7.87
C TRP A 96 -6.45 -0.63 -8.27
N VAL A 97 -5.60 -1.07 -7.34
CA VAL A 97 -4.59 -2.10 -7.58
C VAL A 97 -5.10 -3.47 -7.16
N SER A 98 -5.05 -4.47 -8.03
CA SER A 98 -5.45 -5.83 -7.67
C SER A 98 -4.46 -6.45 -6.66
N PRO A 99 -4.93 -7.17 -5.62
CA PRO A 99 -4.06 -7.94 -4.72
C PRO A 99 -3.25 -9.03 -5.44
N ARG A 100 -3.62 -9.38 -6.68
CA ARG A 100 -2.82 -10.28 -7.51
C ARG A 100 -1.47 -9.66 -7.88
N HIS A 101 -1.40 -8.34 -8.01
CA HIS A 101 -0.18 -7.63 -8.37
C HIS A 101 0.86 -7.74 -7.25
N THR A 102 0.52 -7.27 -6.04
CA THR A 102 1.38 -7.35 -4.84
C THR A 102 1.84 -8.78 -4.58
N LYS A 103 0.92 -9.75 -4.60
CA LYS A 103 1.23 -11.18 -4.45
C LYS A 103 2.21 -11.71 -5.50
N SER A 104 2.08 -11.29 -6.76
CA SER A 104 2.97 -11.69 -7.85
C SER A 104 4.39 -11.16 -7.61
N VAL A 105 4.52 -9.87 -7.29
CA VAL A 105 5.82 -9.24 -7.00
C VAL A 105 6.52 -9.92 -5.81
N VAL A 106 5.80 -10.13 -4.71
CA VAL A 106 6.32 -10.81 -3.52
C VAL A 106 6.84 -12.21 -3.88
N LYS A 107 6.01 -13.01 -4.56
CA LYS A 107 6.39 -14.37 -4.96
C LYS A 107 7.63 -14.39 -5.86
N ASN A 108 7.74 -13.46 -6.79
CA ASN A 108 8.89 -13.38 -7.70
C ASN A 108 10.18 -13.04 -6.93
N MET A 109 10.14 -12.04 -6.06
CA MET A 109 11.28 -11.62 -5.23
C MET A 109 11.75 -12.72 -4.27
N GLU A 110 10.81 -13.41 -3.61
CA GLU A 110 11.11 -14.53 -2.73
C GLU A 110 11.74 -15.70 -3.48
N ASN A 111 11.24 -16.01 -4.69
CA ASN A 111 11.81 -17.08 -5.52
C ASN A 111 13.23 -16.71 -6.00
N LEU A 112 13.43 -15.50 -6.53
CA LEU A 112 14.73 -15.04 -7.02
C LEU A 112 15.81 -15.16 -5.94
N SER A 113 15.53 -14.61 -4.75
CA SER A 113 16.45 -14.66 -3.61
C SER A 113 16.72 -16.08 -3.11
N LYS A 114 15.72 -16.97 -3.13
CA LYS A 114 15.86 -18.38 -2.71
C LYS A 114 16.81 -19.17 -3.61
N TYR A 115 16.63 -19.07 -4.92
CA TYR A 115 17.39 -19.89 -5.88
C TYR A 115 18.83 -19.39 -6.06
N GLN A 116 19.01 -18.07 -6.06
CA GLN A 116 20.32 -17.46 -6.30
C GLN A 116 21.07 -17.16 -4.99
N LYS A 117 20.42 -17.28 -3.83
CA LYS A 117 20.94 -16.89 -2.50
C LYS A 117 21.45 -15.44 -2.48
N ILE A 118 20.75 -14.55 -3.18
CA ILE A 118 21.07 -13.12 -3.27
C ILE A 118 20.00 -12.27 -2.59
N THR A 119 20.35 -11.01 -2.32
CA THR A 119 19.36 -9.97 -2.06
C THR A 119 18.63 -9.65 -3.36
N ALA A 120 17.31 -9.86 -3.39
CA ALA A 120 16.47 -9.46 -4.51
C ALA A 120 16.16 -7.96 -4.39
N VAL A 121 16.17 -7.26 -5.52
CA VAL A 121 15.90 -5.81 -5.61
C VAL A 121 14.64 -5.62 -6.44
N TYR A 122 13.70 -4.81 -5.94
CA TYR A 122 12.49 -4.50 -6.68
C TYR A 122 12.79 -3.47 -7.76
N GLU A 123 12.59 -3.83 -9.03
CA GLU A 123 13.01 -3.02 -10.18
C GLU A 123 12.42 -1.60 -10.23
N LYS A 124 11.22 -1.40 -9.66
CA LYS A 124 10.55 -0.10 -9.66
C LYS A 124 10.94 0.80 -8.48
N ASP A 125 11.55 0.23 -7.45
CA ASP A 125 12.22 0.98 -6.37
C ASP A 125 13.37 0.15 -5.81
N ASN A 126 14.59 0.49 -6.25
CA ASN A 126 15.81 -0.23 -5.87
C ASN A 126 16.12 -0.16 -4.36
N SER A 127 15.44 0.71 -3.62
CA SER A 127 15.55 0.81 -2.17
C SER A 127 14.77 -0.31 -1.47
N LEU A 128 13.75 -0.88 -2.13
CA LEU A 128 12.98 -2.03 -1.64
C LEU A 128 13.69 -3.33 -2.03
N THR A 129 14.17 -4.04 -1.02
CA THR A 129 14.89 -5.29 -1.18
C THR A 129 14.32 -6.41 -0.33
N TYR A 130 14.61 -7.64 -0.71
CA TYR A 130 14.25 -8.84 0.04
C TYR A 130 15.46 -9.77 0.20
N GLU A 131 15.67 -10.24 1.42
CA GLU A 131 16.69 -11.24 1.73
C GLU A 131 16.02 -12.56 2.14
N TYR A 132 16.37 -13.65 1.45
CA TYR A 132 15.78 -14.97 1.67
C TYR A 132 15.92 -15.41 3.13
N SER A 133 14.81 -15.91 3.70
CA SER A 133 14.69 -16.35 5.10
C SER A 133 14.96 -15.27 6.16
N LYS A 134 15.04 -14.00 5.76
CA LYS A 134 15.18 -12.87 6.68
C LYS A 134 13.94 -11.98 6.66
N SER A 135 13.88 -11.00 5.76
CA SER A 135 12.79 -10.02 5.72
C SER A 135 12.84 -9.11 4.48
N TRP A 136 11.89 -8.18 4.44
CA TRP A 136 11.86 -7.05 3.52
C TRP A 136 12.56 -5.84 4.14
N PHE A 137 13.27 -5.10 3.30
CA PHE A 137 14.01 -3.91 3.70
C PHE A 137 13.69 -2.75 2.78
N TYR A 138 13.69 -1.54 3.34
CA TYR A 138 13.65 -0.29 2.58
C TYR A 138 14.81 0.58 3.02
N ASN A 139 15.70 0.99 2.11
CA ASN A 139 16.94 1.70 2.45
C ASN A 139 17.76 0.98 3.55
N ASN A 140 17.88 -0.35 3.43
CA ASN A 140 18.56 -1.23 4.40
C ASN A 140 17.91 -1.30 5.80
N GLU A 141 16.75 -0.67 6.02
CA GLU A 141 15.98 -0.80 7.25
C GLU A 141 14.91 -1.88 7.09
N LYS A 142 14.79 -2.78 8.06
CA LYS A 142 13.72 -3.80 8.05
C LYS A 142 12.35 -3.12 8.11
N ILE A 143 11.42 -3.55 7.25
CA ILE A 143 10.05 -3.02 7.19
C ILE A 143 9.00 -4.12 7.38
N SER A 144 7.76 -3.72 7.65
CA SER A 144 6.61 -4.63 7.71
C SER A 144 6.16 -5.07 6.31
N ASN A 145 5.38 -6.14 6.26
CA ASN A 145 4.73 -6.58 5.03
C ASN A 145 3.73 -5.54 4.49
N HIS A 146 3.05 -4.81 5.38
CA HIS A 146 2.10 -3.77 4.99
C HIS A 146 2.79 -2.58 4.32
N LEU A 147 3.92 -2.11 4.89
CA LEU A 147 4.72 -1.06 4.25
C LEU A 147 5.30 -1.50 2.91
N ARG A 148 5.73 -2.78 2.81
CA ARG A 148 6.16 -3.36 1.53
C ARG A 148 5.03 -3.30 0.51
N ASP A 149 3.83 -3.76 0.86
CA ASP A 149 2.70 -3.79 -0.07
C ASP A 149 2.34 -2.38 -0.51
N ALA A 150 2.26 -1.43 0.41
CA ALA A 150 2.02 -0.02 0.10
C ALA A 150 3.10 0.58 -0.83
N ILE A 151 4.37 0.19 -0.70
CA ILE A 151 5.45 0.60 -1.63
C ILE A 151 5.24 0.01 -3.03
N ILE A 152 4.89 -1.26 -3.13
CA ILE A 152 4.60 -1.92 -4.41
C ILE A 152 3.40 -1.26 -5.08
N ILE A 153 2.34 -0.99 -4.32
CA ILE A 153 1.11 -0.33 -4.77
C ILE A 153 1.40 1.09 -5.28
N ALA A 154 2.23 1.87 -4.57
CA ALA A 154 2.60 3.24 -5.00
C ALA A 154 3.36 3.29 -6.33
N ASN A 155 4.04 2.19 -6.71
CA ASN A 155 4.81 2.07 -7.95
C ASN A 155 4.11 1.17 -8.98
N TYR A 156 2.83 0.89 -8.77
CA TYR A 156 2.02 0.19 -9.76
C TYR A 156 1.79 1.08 -10.99
N GLU A 157 2.06 0.53 -12.17
CA GLU A 157 1.85 1.19 -13.46
C GLU A 157 0.88 0.30 -14.24
N ASN A 158 -0.19 0.91 -14.76
CA ASN A 158 -1.19 0.22 -15.59
C ASN A 158 -0.70 0.00 -17.02
#